data_AF-A0A8H6F3I1-F1
#
_entry.id   AF-A0A8H6F3I1-F1
#
_cell.length_a   1.000
_cell.length_b   1.000
_cell.length_c   1.000
_cell.angle_alpha   90.00
_cell.angle_beta   90.00
_cell.angle_gamma   90.00
#
_symmetry.space_group_name_H-M   'P 1'
#
loop_
_entity.id
_entity.type
_entity.pdbx_description
1 polymer ?
#
loop_
_entity_poly.entity_id
_entity_poly.type
_entity_poly.pdbx_seq_one_letter_code
_entity_poly.pdbx_strand_id
1 'polypeptide(L)'
;MSRLDRLVVLLETGSTPFIRNTAADQLSDLAKAHPEDTINLLGRVYPYLKSKKWETRISAARAFGGIVNNAPLWDPNSENK
;
A
#
# COMPACT_ATOMS: atom_id res chain seq x y z
N MET A 1 12.28 -3.28 14.43
CA MET A 1 11.04 -3.32 13.62
C MET A 1 10.41 -1.94 13.68
N SER A 2 10.39 -1.22 12.56
CA SER A 2 9.83 0.13 12.46
C SER A 2 8.29 0.10 12.49
N ARG A 3 7.64 1.26 12.72
CA ARG A 3 6.17 1.38 12.65
C ARG A 3 5.64 0.93 11.28
N LEU A 4 6.36 1.27 10.21
CA LEU A 4 6.02 0.87 8.84
C LEU A 4 6.06 -0.66 8.67
N ASP A 5 7.09 -1.32 9.19
CA ASP A 5 7.20 -2.79 9.10
C ASP A 5 6.03 -3.48 9.81
N ARG A 6 5.55 -2.91 10.93
CA ARG A 6 4.38 -3.44 11.63
C ARG A 6 3.10 -3.31 10.81
N LEU A 7 2.90 -2.20 10.11
CA LEU A 7 1.73 -2.00 9.24
C LEU A 7 1.72 -3.01 8.09
N VAL A 8 2.88 -3.25 7.48
CA VAL A 8 3.04 -4.21 6.40
C VAL A 8 2.78 -5.64 6.90
N VAL A 9 3.29 -6.01 8.08
CA VAL A 9 3.02 -7.31 8.70
C VAL A 9 1.53 -7.49 9.05
N LEU A 10 0.84 -6.43 9.48
CA LEU A 10 -0.60 -6.48 9.81
C LEU A 10 -1.48 -6.83 8.60
N LEU A 11 -1.03 -6.61 7.36
CA LEU A 11 -1.72 -7.08 6.17
C LEU A 11 -1.85 -8.61 6.12
N GLU A 12 -0.90 -9.33 6.74
CA GLU A 12 -0.93 -10.79 6.84
C GLU A 12 -1.47 -11.27 8.19
N THR A 13 -1.06 -10.64 9.29
CA THR A 13 -1.34 -11.13 10.65
C THR A 13 -2.61 -10.55 11.27
N GLY A 14 -3.26 -9.58 10.61
CA GLY A 14 -4.51 -9.00 11.09
C GLY A 14 -5.59 -10.05 11.26
N SER A 15 -6.08 -10.22 12.50
CA SER A 15 -7.04 -11.26 12.88
C SER A 15 -8.42 -11.09 12.25
N THR A 16 -8.77 -9.87 11.83
CA THR A 16 -10.05 -9.57 11.16
C THR A 16 -9.82 -8.80 9.85
N PRO A 17 -10.76 -8.87 8.89
CA PRO A 17 -10.71 -8.03 7.69
C PRO A 17 -10.62 -6.54 8.01
N PHE A 18 -11.30 -6.10 9.07
CA PHE A 18 -11.26 -4.71 9.53
C PHE A 18 -9.82 -4.27 9.88
N ILE A 19 -9.09 -5.06 10.67
CA ILE A 19 -7.71 -4.72 11.06
C ILE A 19 -6.80 -4.63 9.83
N ARG A 20 -6.92 -5.57 8.90
CA ARG A 20 -6.12 -5.56 7.66
C ARG A 20 -6.44 -4.36 6.77
N ASN A 21 -7.72 -4.01 6.65
CA ASN A 21 -8.16 -2.85 5.88
C ASN A 21 -7.67 -1.55 6.52
N THR A 22 -7.76 -1.40 7.83
CA THR A 22 -7.23 -0.23 8.55
C THR A 22 -5.72 -0.11 8.37
N ALA A 23 -4.98 -1.22 8.38
CA ALA A 23 -3.54 -1.20 8.08
C ALA A 23 -3.26 -0.77 6.63
N ALA A 24 -4.05 -1.23 5.67
CA ALA A 24 -3.96 -0.81 4.27
C ALA A 24 -4.25 0.68 4.09
N ASP A 25 -5.30 1.20 4.75
CA ASP A 25 -5.67 2.60 4.70
C ASP A 25 -4.56 3.49 5.32
N GLN A 26 -3.94 3.05 6.42
CA GLN A 26 -2.78 3.77 7.01
C GLN A 26 -1.55 3.79 6.10
N LEU A 27 -1.30 2.73 5.33
CA LEU A 27 -0.21 2.72 4.34
C LEU A 27 -0.50 3.70 3.19
N SER A 28 -1.76 3.81 2.77
CA SER A 28 -2.20 4.79 1.79
C SER A 28 -2.03 6.23 2.30
N ASP A 29 -2.47 6.51 3.53
CA ASP A 29 -2.33 7.83 4.15
C ASP A 29 -0.85 8.24 4.29
N LEU A 30 0.03 7.28 4.60
CA LEU A 30 1.46 7.52 4.66
C LEU A 30 2.04 7.90 3.28
N ALA A 31 1.62 7.23 2.21
CA ALA A 31 2.03 7.58 0.86
C ALA A 31 1.55 8.98 0.44
N LYS A 32 0.35 9.37 0.90
CA LYS A 32 -0.17 10.72 0.68
C LYS A 32 0.63 11.80 1.42
N ALA A 33 1.06 11.50 2.65
CA ALA A 33 1.86 12.42 3.46
C ALA A 33 3.31 12.55 2.97
N HIS A 34 3.86 11.48 2.40
CA HIS A 34 5.25 11.40 1.91
C HIS A 34 5.30 10.83 0.48
N PRO A 35 4.96 11.63 -0.55
CA PRO A 35 4.95 11.17 -1.93
C PRO A 35 6.30 10.61 -2.41
N GLU A 36 7.42 11.11 -1.87
CA GLU A 36 8.79 10.65 -2.14
C GLU A 36 9.03 9.18 -1.77
N ASP A 37 8.28 8.65 -0.80
CA ASP A 37 8.43 7.29 -0.29
C ASP A 37 7.51 6.28 -0.98
N THR A 38 6.67 6.71 -1.93
CA THR A 38 5.65 5.88 -2.61
C THR A 38 6.25 4.58 -3.17
N ILE A 39 7.38 4.67 -3.89
CA ILE A 39 8.02 3.49 -4.51
C ILE A 39 8.55 2.51 -3.44
N ASN A 40 9.12 3.03 -2.35
CA ASN A 40 9.60 2.22 -1.24
C ASN A 40 8.44 1.49 -0.54
N LEU A 41 7.30 2.17 -0.34
CA LEU A 41 6.08 1.55 0.20
C LEU A 41 5.56 0.43 -0.70
N LEU A 42 5.49 0.66 -2.02
CA LEU A 42 5.07 -0.36 -2.99
C LEU A 42 6.01 -1.58 -2.96
N GLY A 43 7.32 -1.35 -2.87
CA GLY A 43 8.32 -2.43 -2.76
C GLY A 43 8.10 -3.32 -1.53
N ARG A 44 7.61 -2.76 -0.43
CA ARG A 44 7.32 -3.51 0.81
C ARG A 44 5.99 -4.26 0.77
N VAL A 45 4.99 -3.72 0.07
CA VAL A 45 3.67 -4.37 -0.08
C VAL A 45 3.70 -5.46 -1.16
N TYR A 46 4.50 -5.29 -2.21
CA TYR A 46 4.57 -6.19 -3.37
C TYR A 46 4.74 -7.69 -3.03
N PRO A 47 5.62 -8.10 -2.08
CA PRO A 47 5.75 -9.51 -1.71
C PRO A 47 4.44 -10.15 -1.23
N TYR A 48 3.57 -9.38 -0.56
CA TYR A 48 2.30 -9.86 0.00
C TYR A 48 1.24 -10.14 -1.08
N LEU A 49 1.37 -9.56 -2.27
CA LEU A 49 0.53 -9.90 -3.43
C LEU A 49 0.76 -11.34 -3.89
N LYS A 50 1.94 -11.91 -3.62
CA LYS A 50 2.30 -13.31 -3.93
C LYS A 50 2.03 -14.27 -2.77
N SER A 51 1.37 -13.81 -1.70
CA SER A 51 1.06 -14.67 -0.56
C SER A 51 0.16 -15.85 -0.96
N LYS A 52 0.38 -17.01 -0.34
CA LYS A 52 -0.48 -18.20 -0.53
C LYS A 52 -1.89 -17.97 0.01
N LYS A 53 -2.03 -17.13 1.04
CA LYS A 53 -3.33 -16.80 1.69
C LYS A 53 -4.11 -15.82 0.81
N TRP A 54 -5.35 -16.18 0.49
CA TRP A 54 -6.25 -15.33 -0.31
C TRP A 54 -6.46 -13.97 0.34
N GLU A 55 -6.73 -13.95 1.63
CA GLU A 55 -7.07 -12.75 2.40
C GLU A 55 -5.91 -11.76 2.42
N THR A 56 -4.67 -12.26 2.54
CA THR A 56 -3.46 -11.44 2.49
C THR A 56 -3.30 -10.79 1.12
N ARG A 57 -3.61 -11.51 0.03
CA ARG A 57 -3.58 -10.92 -1.33
C ARG A 57 -4.60 -9.81 -1.48
N ILE A 58 -5.82 -9.99 -0.97
CA ILE A 58 -6.87 -8.95 -1.02
C ILE A 58 -6.47 -7.70 -0.23
N SER A 59 -5.99 -7.88 1.00
CA SER A 59 -5.55 -6.75 1.83
C SER A 59 -4.32 -6.04 1.26
N ALA A 60 -3.36 -6.78 0.71
CA ALA A 60 -2.21 -6.20 0.01
C ALA A 60 -2.62 -5.45 -1.26
N ALA A 61 -3.54 -5.98 -2.06
CA ALA A 61 -4.06 -5.31 -3.26
C ALA A 61 -4.77 -4.00 -2.92
N ARG A 62 -5.55 -3.98 -1.83
CA ARG A 62 -6.17 -2.75 -1.31
C ARG A 62 -5.12 -1.70 -0.94
N ALA A 63 -4.10 -2.09 -0.17
CA ALA A 63 -3.01 -1.19 0.22
C ALA A 63 -2.27 -0.66 -1.01
N PHE A 64 -1.93 -1.54 -1.95
CA PHE A 64 -1.23 -1.20 -3.18
C PHE A 64 -2.02 -0.21 -4.04
N GLY A 65 -3.32 -0.46 -4.25
CA GLY A 65 -4.20 0.45 -4.97
C GLY A 65 -4.36 1.80 -4.28
N GLY A 66 -4.51 1.81 -2.95
CA GLY A 66 -4.58 3.04 -2.16
C GLY A 66 -3.32 3.90 -2.28
N ILE A 67 -2.13 3.28 -2.20
CA ILE A 67 -0.85 3.95 -2.42
C ILE A 67 -0.77 4.55 -3.82
N VAL A 68 -1.08 3.77 -4.87
CA VAL A 68 -1.00 4.23 -6.27
C VAL A 68 -2.00 5.36 -6.55
N ASN A 69 -3.19 5.33 -5.95
CA ASN A 69 -4.20 6.38 -6.14
C ASN A 69 -3.77 7.77 -5.61
N ASN A 70 -2.77 7.83 -4.73
CA ASN A 70 -2.20 9.10 -4.25
C ASN A 70 -1.07 9.63 -5.15
N ALA A 71 -0.59 8.83 -6.11
CA ALA A 71 0.42 9.27 -7.06
C ALA A 71 -0.20 10.18 -8.14
N PRO A 72 0.54 11.21 -8.60
CA PRO A 72 0.08 12.03 -9.71
C PRO A 72 -0.06 11.18 -10.98
N LEU A 73 -1.11 11.47 -11.76
CA LEU A 73 -1.26 10.85 -13.07
C LEU A 73 -0.13 11.34 -13.97
N TRP A 74 0.65 10.40 -14.50
CA TRP A 74 1.68 10.73 -15.47
C TRP A 74 1.05 11.01 -16.84
N ASP A 75 1.27 12.22 -17.35
CA ASP A 75 0.89 12.64 -18.70
C ASP A 75 2.14 13.06 -19.47
N PRO A 76 2.60 12.28 -20.48
CA PRO A 76 3.79 12.62 -21.27
C PRO A 76 3.64 13.89 -22.11
N ASN A 77 2.42 14.39 -22.31
CA ASN A 77 2.12 15.55 -23.17
C ASN A 77 1.65 16.77 -22.37
N SER A 78 1.80 16.79 -21.04
CA SER A 78 1.28 17.86 -20.19
C SER A 78 1.84 19.25 -20.52
N GLU A 79 3.03 19.32 -21.10
CA GLU A 79 3.70 20.57 -21.48
C GLU A 79 3.16 21.19 -22.78
N ASN A 80 2.39 20.44 -23.58
CA ASN A 80 1.89 20.88 -24.89
C ASN A 80 0.44 21.41 -24.86
N LYS A 81 -0.10 21.72 -23.66
CA LYS A 81 -1.46 22.25 -23.48
C LYS A 81 -1.46 23.74 -23.13
#